data_AF-A0A483K580-F1
#
_entry.id   AF-A0A483K580-F1
#
_cell.length_a   1.000
_cell.length_b   1.000
_cell.length_c   1.000
_cell.angle_alpha   90.00
_cell.angle_beta   90.00
_cell.angle_gamma   90.00
#
_symmetry.space_group_name_H-M   'P 1'
#
loop_
_entity.id
_entity.type
_entity.pdbx_description
1 polymer ?
#
loop_
_entity_poly.entity_id
_entity_poly.type
_entity_poly.pdbx_seq_one_letter_code
_entity_poly.pdbx_strand_id
1 'polypeptide(L)'
;MNYVDWVVNRYKNYNVTYEIYNEWWSKDIKGYNLDRIMMSANNYVELIKETSEKIHSISPNAKIIAGSLNPLDRRHVYWLEVMMQNGLMNYVDGISIHPYSVNDPDIDFKKIDNFQEEITKRFNNGKTVGIYITEMGYSNSRKGKINALEQEQYIAKYIRLVNSRPYIKGIWWYQLINEKNTTEYESNLGLLNSDLSEKSIMKGFISR
;
A
#
# COMPACT_ATOMS: atom_id res chain seq x y z
N MET A 1 -0.44 -18.04 15.31
CA MET A 1 0.94 -17.97 15.82
C MET A 1 1.93 -18.91 15.13
N ASN A 2 1.63 -20.21 14.95
CA ASN A 2 2.59 -21.16 14.35
C ASN A 2 3.11 -20.76 12.94
N TYR A 3 2.27 -20.12 12.12
CA TYR A 3 2.66 -19.66 10.79
C TYR A 3 3.69 -18.51 10.84
N VAL A 4 3.42 -17.47 11.64
CA VAL A 4 4.33 -16.32 11.81
C VAL A 4 5.69 -16.79 12.30
N ASP A 5 5.71 -17.67 13.30
CA ASP A 5 6.95 -18.27 13.82
C ASP A 5 7.77 -18.97 12.74
N TRP A 6 7.12 -19.79 11.92
CA TRP A 6 7.79 -20.52 10.87
C TRP A 6 8.36 -19.58 9.80
N VAL A 7 7.58 -18.60 9.35
CA VAL A 7 8.02 -17.62 8.32
C VAL A 7 9.20 -16.80 8.84
N VAL A 8 9.08 -16.22 10.03
CA VAL A 8 10.13 -15.33 10.57
C VAL A 8 11.40 -16.13 10.85
N ASN A 9 11.31 -17.35 11.38
CA ASN A 9 12.51 -18.18 11.57
C ASN A 9 13.20 -18.55 10.25
N ARG A 10 12.42 -18.76 9.18
CA ARG A 10 12.97 -19.07 7.86
C ARG A 10 13.74 -17.88 7.26
N TYR A 11 13.25 -16.66 7.50
CA TYR A 11 13.78 -15.47 6.82
C TYR A 11 14.58 -14.50 7.72
N LYS A 12 14.77 -14.80 9.01
CA LYS A 12 15.48 -13.92 9.97
C LYS A 12 16.91 -13.52 9.59
N ASN A 13 17.57 -14.28 8.70
CA ASN A 13 18.91 -13.97 8.20
C ASN A 13 18.91 -13.05 6.97
N TYR A 14 17.73 -12.65 6.49
CA TYR A 14 17.56 -11.74 5.37
C TYR A 14 17.00 -10.40 5.86
N ASN A 15 17.28 -9.33 5.13
CA ASN A 15 16.69 -8.03 5.38
C ASN A 15 15.26 -7.98 4.81
N VAL A 16 14.28 -8.45 5.58
CA VAL A 16 12.88 -8.56 5.17
C VAL A 16 12.04 -7.47 5.83
N THR A 17 11.16 -6.85 5.03
CA THR A 17 10.02 -6.09 5.53
C THR A 17 8.81 -7.01 5.58
N TYR A 18 8.14 -7.09 6.73
CA TYR A 18 6.91 -7.85 6.89
C TYR A 18 5.71 -6.91 6.79
N GLU A 19 4.82 -7.17 5.83
CA GLU A 19 3.48 -6.56 5.82
C GLU A 19 2.50 -7.52 6.48
N ILE A 20 1.83 -7.05 7.55
CA ILE A 20 0.87 -7.89 8.27
C ILE A 20 -0.47 -7.80 7.53
N TYR A 21 -0.89 -8.89 6.88
CA TYR A 21 -2.17 -9.02 6.14
C TYR A 21 -2.28 -8.13 4.89
N ASN A 22 -3.24 -8.45 4.01
CA ASN A 22 -3.55 -7.67 2.82
C ASN A 22 -5.02 -7.22 2.80
N GLU A 23 -5.26 -5.93 2.62
CA GLU A 23 -6.61 -5.33 2.47
C GLU A 23 -7.65 -5.86 3.46
N TRP A 24 -7.32 -5.87 4.76
CA TRP A 24 -8.23 -6.33 5.83
C TRP A 24 -9.61 -5.68 5.74
N TRP A 25 -9.62 -4.38 5.41
CA TRP A 25 -10.83 -3.58 5.22
C TRP A 25 -11.82 -4.18 4.19
N SER A 26 -11.35 -4.94 3.20
CA SER A 26 -12.11 -5.33 1.99
C SER A 26 -13.43 -6.05 2.28
N LYS A 27 -13.52 -6.83 3.36
CA LYS A 27 -14.73 -7.58 3.74
C LYS A 27 -15.59 -6.85 4.79
N ASP A 28 -14.97 -5.98 5.58
CA ASP A 28 -15.57 -5.52 6.83
C ASP A 28 -16.20 -4.12 6.72
N ILE A 29 -15.66 -3.26 5.85
CA ILE A 29 -16.13 -1.87 5.69
C ILE A 29 -17.06 -1.68 4.48
N LYS A 30 -17.62 -2.78 3.97
CA LYS A 30 -18.65 -2.73 2.91
C LYS A 30 -19.93 -2.09 3.48
N GLY A 31 -20.21 -0.86 3.04
CA GLY A 31 -21.34 -0.03 3.48
C GLY A 31 -20.93 1.09 4.45
N TYR A 32 -21.75 2.13 4.58
CA TYR A 32 -21.48 3.31 5.42
C TYR A 32 -21.87 3.08 6.90
N ASN A 33 -21.42 1.99 7.51
CA ASN A 33 -21.69 1.70 8.91
C ASN A 33 -20.44 1.96 9.76
N LEU A 34 -20.48 3.02 10.58
CA LEU A 34 -19.34 3.45 11.39
C LEU A 34 -18.95 2.43 12.46
N ASP A 35 -19.91 1.77 13.10
CA ASP A 35 -19.64 0.76 14.13
C ASP A 35 -18.87 -0.44 13.55
N ARG A 36 -19.22 -0.86 12.32
CA ARG A 36 -18.49 -1.93 11.61
C ARG A 36 -17.06 -1.50 11.27
N ILE A 37 -16.88 -0.25 10.85
CA ILE A 37 -15.53 0.29 10.58
C ILE A 37 -14.69 0.28 11.85
N MET A 38 -15.23 0.77 12.97
CA MET A 38 -14.52 0.80 14.25
C MET A 38 -14.19 -0.60 14.75
N MET A 39 -15.14 -1.54 14.68
CA MET A 39 -14.92 -2.93 15.08
C MET A 39 -13.84 -3.60 14.24
N SER A 40 -13.87 -3.42 12.91
CA SER A 40 -12.84 -3.94 12.02
C SER A 40 -11.45 -3.37 12.33
N ALA A 41 -11.36 -2.05 12.55
CA ALA A 41 -10.12 -1.37 12.91
C ALA A 41 -9.53 -1.93 14.22
N ASN A 42 -10.37 -2.08 15.25
CA ASN A 42 -9.93 -2.59 16.56
C ASN A 42 -9.42 -4.04 16.45
N ASN A 43 -10.18 -4.91 15.77
CA ASN A 43 -9.79 -6.30 15.57
C ASN A 43 -8.46 -6.42 14.81
N TYR A 44 -8.25 -5.55 13.82
CA TYR A 44 -7.03 -5.58 13.04
C TYR A 44 -5.81 -5.06 13.82
N VAL A 45 -5.96 -4.02 14.65
CA VAL A 45 -4.87 -3.57 15.54
C VAL A 45 -4.47 -4.65 16.54
N GLU A 46 -5.43 -5.42 17.06
CA GLU A 46 -5.14 -6.55 17.95
C GLU A 46 -4.32 -7.62 17.24
N LEU A 47 -4.69 -7.98 16.01
CA LEU A 47 -3.90 -8.89 15.18
C LEU A 47 -2.49 -8.35 14.90
N ILE A 48 -2.37 -7.06 14.56
CA ILE A 48 -1.10 -6.40 14.28
C ILE A 48 -0.20 -6.43 15.51
N LYS A 49 -0.75 -6.11 16.68
CA LYS A 49 -0.04 -6.16 17.96
C LYS A 49 0.54 -7.55 18.21
N GLU A 50 -0.31 -8.58 18.23
CA GLU A 50 0.14 -9.95 18.52
C GLU A 50 1.20 -10.42 17.51
N THR A 51 0.98 -10.09 16.22
CA THR A 51 1.88 -10.49 15.15
C THR A 51 3.22 -9.75 15.23
N SER A 52 3.21 -8.45 15.52
CA SER A 52 4.41 -7.63 15.67
C SER A 52 5.26 -8.10 16.84
N GLU A 53 4.66 -8.29 18.00
CA GLU A 53 5.35 -8.78 19.19
C GLU A 53 6.02 -10.14 18.91
N LYS A 54 5.34 -11.01 18.16
CA LYS A 54 5.89 -12.30 17.76
C LYS A 54 7.04 -12.19 16.77
N ILE A 55 6.92 -11.35 15.74
CA ILE A 55 8.00 -11.08 14.78
C ILE A 55 9.24 -10.57 15.53
N HIS A 56 9.08 -9.56 16.38
CA HIS A 56 10.20 -8.95 17.11
C HIS A 56 10.80 -9.89 18.16
N SER A 57 10.05 -10.84 18.72
CA SER A 57 10.61 -11.87 19.61
C SER A 57 11.65 -12.77 18.92
N ILE A 58 11.58 -12.93 17.60
CA ILE A 58 12.51 -13.75 16.80
C ILE A 58 13.52 -12.87 16.05
N SER A 59 13.07 -11.73 15.53
CA SER A 59 13.86 -10.80 14.73
C SER A 59 13.62 -9.36 15.22
N PRO A 60 14.31 -8.91 16.29
CA PRO A 60 14.05 -7.63 16.94
C PRO A 60 14.18 -6.39 16.05
N ASN A 61 14.97 -6.49 14.97
CA ASN A 61 15.21 -5.40 14.03
C ASN A 61 14.38 -5.52 12.73
N ALA A 62 13.44 -6.48 12.67
CA ALA A 62 12.58 -6.64 11.51
C ALA A 62 11.71 -5.40 11.31
N LYS A 63 11.64 -4.92 10.07
CA LYS A 63 10.72 -3.85 9.69
C LYS A 63 9.32 -4.41 9.51
N ILE A 64 8.32 -3.75 10.09
CA ILE A 64 6.92 -4.15 10.03
C ILE A 64 6.09 -2.99 9.48
N ILE A 65 5.24 -3.28 8.50
CA ILE A 65 4.28 -2.31 7.96
C ILE A 65 2.87 -2.92 7.97
N ALA A 66 1.85 -2.07 7.99
CA ALA A 66 0.46 -2.52 7.88
C ALA A 66 -0.45 -1.41 7.34
N GLY A 67 -1.62 -1.80 6.85
CA GLY A 67 -2.68 -0.89 6.44
C GLY A 67 -3.36 -1.35 5.16
N SER A 68 -2.57 -1.48 4.09
CA SER A 68 -3.01 -1.87 2.73
C SER A 68 -4.29 -1.12 2.31
N LEU A 69 -4.41 0.15 2.70
CA LEU A 69 -5.62 0.94 2.52
C LEU A 69 -5.49 1.88 1.32
N ASN A 70 -6.60 2.20 0.66
CA ASN A 70 -6.64 3.31 -0.27
C ASN A 70 -6.84 4.67 0.47
N PRO A 71 -5.84 5.57 0.53
CA PRO A 71 -5.95 6.87 1.22
C PRO A 71 -6.84 7.86 0.47
N LEU A 72 -7.29 7.53 -0.74
CA LEU A 72 -8.21 8.34 -1.54
C LEU A 72 -9.68 8.12 -1.13
N ASP A 73 -9.97 7.08 -0.34
CA ASP A 73 -11.30 6.78 0.21
C ASP A 73 -11.40 7.22 1.68
N ARG A 74 -12.34 8.12 1.99
CA ARG A 74 -12.49 8.67 3.35
C ARG A 74 -12.84 7.59 4.40
N ARG A 75 -13.52 6.52 4.01
CA ARG A 75 -13.86 5.42 4.94
C ARG A 75 -12.61 4.66 5.37
N HIS A 76 -11.69 4.44 4.44
CA HIS A 76 -10.42 3.79 4.70
C HIS A 76 -9.53 4.67 5.57
N VAL A 77 -9.50 5.97 5.29
CA VAL A 77 -8.77 6.93 6.14
C VAL A 77 -9.34 6.92 7.56
N TYR A 78 -10.66 6.99 7.73
CA TYR A 78 -11.27 6.92 9.06
C TYR A 78 -10.97 5.59 9.77
N TRP A 79 -11.01 4.46 9.05
CA TRP A 79 -10.62 3.15 9.56
C TRP A 79 -9.18 3.16 10.10
N LEU A 80 -8.22 3.73 9.37
CA LEU A 80 -6.84 3.89 9.85
C LEU A 80 -6.75 4.86 11.04
N GLU A 81 -7.48 5.98 11.03
CA GLU A 81 -7.49 6.95 12.14
C GLU A 81 -7.88 6.27 13.46
N VAL A 82 -8.90 5.39 13.45
CA VAL A 82 -9.29 4.59 14.62
C VAL A 82 -8.14 3.68 15.07
N MET A 83 -7.45 3.02 14.13
CA MET A 83 -6.30 2.17 14.47
C MET A 83 -5.15 2.97 15.11
N MET A 84 -4.83 4.13 14.55
CA MET A 84 -3.77 4.98 15.07
C MET A 84 -4.09 5.58 16.44
N GLN A 85 -5.36 5.91 16.71
CA GLN A 85 -5.82 6.29 18.05
C GLN A 85 -5.60 5.18 19.08
N ASN A 86 -5.71 3.92 18.67
CA ASN A 86 -5.47 2.74 19.50
C ASN A 86 -4.00 2.30 19.52
N GLY A 87 -3.08 3.18 19.10
CA GLY A 87 -1.65 2.95 19.24
C GLY A 87 -1.04 2.05 18.17
N LEU A 88 -1.62 1.96 16.97
CA LEU A 88 -1.07 1.21 15.83
C LEU A 88 0.44 1.48 15.63
N MET A 89 0.86 2.74 15.70
CA MET A 89 2.27 3.14 15.47
C MET A 89 3.26 2.61 16.53
N ASN A 90 2.79 1.99 17.62
CA ASN A 90 3.65 1.29 18.57
C ASN A 90 4.10 -0.09 18.05
N TYR A 91 3.43 -0.63 17.03
CA TYR A 91 3.60 -1.99 16.54
C TYR A 91 4.05 -2.05 15.07
N VAL A 92 4.21 -0.91 14.41
CA VAL A 92 4.63 -0.84 13.00
C VAL A 92 5.60 0.31 12.76
N ASP A 93 6.48 0.13 11.78
CA ASP A 93 7.45 1.12 11.32
C ASP A 93 6.89 2.06 10.24
N GLY A 94 5.71 1.76 9.71
CA GLY A 94 5.03 2.61 8.73
C GLY A 94 3.72 2.03 8.22
N ILE A 95 3.04 2.83 7.41
CA ILE A 95 1.71 2.53 6.89
C ILE A 95 1.81 2.15 5.42
N SER A 96 1.24 1.00 5.07
CA SER A 96 1.12 0.57 3.68
C SER A 96 -0.18 1.07 3.03
N ILE A 97 -0.12 1.48 1.77
CA ILE A 97 -1.26 2.05 1.03
C ILE A 97 -1.39 1.49 -0.38
N HIS A 98 -2.62 1.36 -0.85
CA HIS A 98 -3.03 0.92 -2.18
C HIS A 98 -3.84 2.01 -2.90
N PRO A 99 -3.20 3.13 -3.34
CA PRO A 99 -3.88 4.31 -3.86
C PRO A 99 -4.39 4.14 -5.31
N TYR A 100 -5.00 3.00 -5.63
CA TYR A 100 -5.56 2.76 -6.96
C TYR A 100 -6.61 3.81 -7.33
N SER A 101 -6.45 4.34 -8.54
CA SER A 101 -7.28 5.39 -9.10
C SER A 101 -7.09 5.42 -10.63
N VAL A 102 -7.98 6.13 -11.32
CA VAL A 102 -7.84 6.43 -12.77
C VAL A 102 -7.55 7.92 -13.02
N ASN A 103 -7.26 8.67 -11.95
CA ASN A 103 -6.99 10.09 -12.01
C ASN A 103 -5.55 10.35 -12.45
N ASP A 104 -5.31 11.59 -12.91
CA ASP A 104 -3.95 12.11 -13.05
C ASP A 104 -3.21 12.02 -11.69
N PRO A 105 -1.95 11.54 -11.68
CA PRO A 105 -1.15 11.41 -10.47
C PRO A 105 -1.09 12.66 -9.58
N ASP A 106 -1.08 13.89 -10.12
CA ASP A 106 -1.02 15.11 -9.29
C ASP A 106 -2.23 15.24 -8.36
N ILE A 107 -3.40 14.79 -8.82
CA ILE A 107 -4.64 14.85 -8.04
C ILE A 107 -4.55 13.90 -6.85
N ASP A 108 -4.07 12.68 -7.09
CA ASP A 108 -3.95 11.66 -6.06
C ASP A 108 -2.83 12.01 -5.07
N PHE A 109 -1.68 12.48 -5.56
CA PHE A 109 -0.58 12.86 -4.70
C PHE A 109 -0.91 14.05 -3.80
N LYS A 110 -1.72 15.01 -4.25
CA LYS A 110 -2.24 16.06 -3.35
C LYS A 110 -3.03 15.48 -2.18
N LYS A 111 -3.82 14.43 -2.41
CA LYS A 111 -4.57 13.73 -1.34
C LYS A 111 -3.67 12.89 -0.46
N ILE A 112 -2.68 12.21 -1.03
CA ILE A 112 -1.67 11.42 -0.28
C ILE A 112 -0.82 12.34 0.61
N ASP A 113 -0.41 13.50 0.10
CA ASP A 113 0.34 14.52 0.83
C ASP A 113 -0.48 14.99 2.06
N ASN A 114 -1.74 15.38 1.84
CA ASN A 114 -2.65 15.78 2.93
C ASN A 114 -2.88 14.64 3.94
N PHE A 115 -3.11 13.42 3.46
CA PHE A 115 -3.30 12.23 4.29
C PHE A 115 -2.07 11.99 5.18
N GLN A 116 -0.86 12.01 4.62
CA GLN A 116 0.38 11.82 5.37
C GLN A 116 0.54 12.90 6.44
N GLU A 117 0.33 14.16 6.07
CA GLU A 117 0.48 15.30 6.97
C GLU A 117 -0.48 15.19 8.17
N GLU A 118 -1.75 14.88 7.90
CA GLU A 118 -2.77 14.71 8.93
C GLU A 118 -2.40 13.58 9.90
N ILE A 119 -2.06 12.39 9.39
CA ILE A 119 -1.76 11.26 10.29
C ILE A 119 -0.50 11.50 11.12
N THR A 120 0.48 12.20 10.56
CA THR A 120 1.72 12.57 11.25
C THR A 120 1.45 13.55 12.39
N LYS A 121 0.72 14.63 12.11
CA LYS A 121 0.43 15.67 13.10
C LYS A 121 -0.49 15.17 14.20
N ARG A 122 -1.55 14.46 13.84
CA ARG A 122 -2.64 14.13 14.77
C ARG A 122 -2.40 12.85 15.56
N PHE A 123 -1.71 11.87 14.98
CA PHE A 123 -1.63 10.53 15.57
C PHE A 123 -0.21 10.01 15.80
N ASN A 124 0.83 10.77 15.41
CA ASN A 124 2.21 10.35 15.61
C ASN A 124 3.09 11.45 16.21
N ASN A 125 2.50 12.36 17.00
CA ASN A 125 3.19 13.43 17.73
C ASN A 125 4.10 14.30 16.83
N GLY A 126 3.71 14.50 15.56
CA GLY A 126 4.50 15.24 14.58
C GLY A 126 5.70 14.49 14.02
N LYS A 127 6.01 13.27 14.49
CA LYS A 127 7.03 12.41 13.89
C LYS A 127 6.50 11.87 12.55
N THR A 128 7.23 12.14 11.46
CA THR A 128 6.82 11.73 10.12
C THR A 128 6.52 10.24 10.06
N VAL A 129 5.28 9.91 9.64
CA VAL A 129 4.87 8.53 9.35
C VAL A 129 5.41 8.13 7.98
N GLY A 130 6.17 7.04 7.92
CA GLY A 130 6.64 6.48 6.66
C GLY A 130 5.50 5.82 5.89
N ILE A 131 5.36 6.15 4.61
CA ILE A 131 4.36 5.58 3.71
C ILE A 131 5.01 4.58 2.77
N TYR A 132 4.40 3.40 2.62
CA TYR A 132 4.83 2.34 1.72
C TYR A 132 3.71 2.09 0.71
N ILE A 133 3.94 2.37 -0.58
CA ILE A 133 2.95 2.10 -1.62
C ILE A 133 3.13 0.63 -2.03
N THR A 134 2.47 -0.29 -1.34
CA THR A 134 2.68 -1.74 -1.51
C THR A 134 1.92 -2.31 -2.70
N GLU A 135 0.92 -1.57 -3.20
CA GLU A 135 0.32 -1.83 -4.49
C GLU A 135 -0.09 -0.52 -5.18
N MET A 136 0.24 -0.40 -6.45
CA MET A 136 -0.33 0.62 -7.34
C MET A 136 -0.12 0.17 -8.78
N GLY A 137 -1.06 0.53 -9.64
CA GLY A 137 -1.00 0.26 -11.06
C GLY A 137 -1.90 1.20 -11.86
N TYR A 138 -1.58 1.41 -13.13
CA TYR A 138 -2.47 2.04 -14.09
C TYR A 138 -2.78 1.04 -15.20
N SER A 139 -4.06 0.77 -15.44
CA SER A 139 -4.51 -0.15 -16.48
C SER A 139 -5.10 0.63 -17.64
N ASN A 140 -4.68 0.34 -18.87
CA ASN A 140 -5.39 0.77 -20.07
C ASN A 140 -6.37 -0.30 -20.60
N SER A 141 -6.78 -1.25 -19.74
CA SER A 141 -7.86 -2.18 -20.09
C SER A 141 -9.20 -1.45 -20.19
N ARG A 142 -10.24 -2.16 -20.66
CA ARG A 142 -11.60 -1.61 -20.78
C ARG A 142 -12.13 -1.01 -19.46
N LYS A 143 -11.79 -1.59 -18.31
CA LYS A 143 -12.20 -1.08 -16.99
C LYS A 143 -11.28 0.01 -16.45
N GLY A 144 -10.08 0.17 -17.02
CA GLY A 144 -9.07 1.14 -16.61
C GLY A 144 -9.35 2.58 -17.04
N LYS A 145 -10.18 2.78 -18.07
CA LYS A 145 -10.68 4.10 -18.50
C LYS A 145 -9.59 5.13 -18.85
N ILE A 146 -8.37 4.69 -19.10
CA ILE A 146 -7.27 5.49 -19.67
C ILE A 146 -6.73 4.79 -20.92
N ASN A 147 -6.18 5.55 -21.85
CA ASN A 147 -5.55 5.02 -23.06
C ASN A 147 -4.06 4.69 -22.83
N ALA A 148 -3.39 4.08 -23.83
CA ALA A 148 -1.99 3.67 -23.71
C ALA A 148 -1.02 4.85 -23.52
N LEU A 149 -1.27 5.99 -24.15
CA LEU A 149 -0.45 7.19 -24.00
C LEU A 149 -0.61 7.80 -22.59
N GLU A 150 -1.84 7.86 -22.09
CA GLU A 150 -2.14 8.29 -20.71
C GLU A 150 -1.47 7.36 -19.69
N GLN A 151 -1.55 6.04 -19.89
CA GLN A 151 -0.89 5.06 -19.02
C GLN A 151 0.62 5.31 -18.94
N GLU A 152 1.30 5.53 -20.07
CA GLU A 152 2.73 5.84 -20.09
C GLU A 152 3.07 7.15 -19.39
N GLN A 153 2.32 8.21 -19.67
CA GLN A 153 2.52 9.52 -19.04
C GLN A 153 2.27 9.49 -17.54
N TYR A 154 1.21 8.82 -17.10
CA TYR A 154 0.82 8.72 -15.70
C TYR A 154 1.83 7.92 -14.91
N ILE A 155 2.32 6.80 -15.44
CA ILE A 155 3.35 5.99 -14.77
C ILE A 155 4.64 6.79 -14.60
N ALA A 156 5.15 7.43 -15.66
CA ALA A 156 6.37 8.23 -15.58
C ALA A 156 6.22 9.38 -14.57
N LYS A 157 5.04 10.01 -14.53
CA LYS A 157 4.73 11.08 -13.57
C LYS A 157 4.62 10.55 -12.15
N TYR A 158 3.95 9.42 -11.93
CA TYR A 158 3.78 8.79 -10.62
C TYR A 158 5.13 8.45 -9.99
N ILE A 159 6.06 7.85 -10.75
CA ILE A 159 7.41 7.52 -10.26
C ILE A 159 8.21 8.77 -9.89
N ARG A 160 8.13 9.85 -10.68
CA ARG A 160 8.74 11.14 -10.30
C ARG A 160 8.17 11.67 -9.00
N LEU A 161 6.85 11.62 -8.83
CA LEU A 161 6.17 12.09 -7.63
C LEU A 161 6.52 11.25 -6.40
N VAL A 162 6.65 9.93 -6.54
CA VAL A 162 7.18 9.06 -5.47
C VAL A 162 8.58 9.50 -5.06
N ASN A 163 9.49 9.64 -6.03
CA ASN A 163 10.89 9.97 -5.78
C ASN A 163 11.09 11.37 -5.17
N SER A 164 10.17 12.30 -5.42
CA SER A 164 10.24 13.67 -4.86
C SER A 164 9.74 13.77 -3.42
N ARG A 165 9.26 12.68 -2.81
CA ARG A 165 8.59 12.69 -1.49
C ARG A 165 9.37 11.84 -0.48
N PRO A 166 10.13 12.45 0.44
CA PRO A 166 10.99 11.71 1.37
C PRO A 166 10.21 10.87 2.39
N TYR A 167 8.91 11.14 2.60
CA TYR A 167 8.06 10.34 3.47
C TYR A 167 7.67 8.99 2.84
N ILE A 168 7.75 8.87 1.50
CA ILE A 168 7.49 7.62 0.79
C ILE A 168 8.76 6.77 0.84
N LYS A 169 8.64 5.56 1.38
CA LYS A 169 9.77 4.66 1.67
C LYS A 169 9.93 3.53 0.65
N GLY A 170 8.95 3.38 -0.25
CA GLY A 170 9.02 2.46 -1.36
C GLY A 170 7.70 2.41 -2.13
N ILE A 171 7.80 1.97 -3.39
CA ILE A 171 6.67 1.61 -4.24
C ILE A 171 6.87 0.19 -4.77
N TRP A 172 5.83 -0.63 -4.67
CA TRP A 172 5.72 -1.95 -5.27
C TRP A 172 4.64 -1.86 -6.34
N TRP A 173 5.10 -1.83 -7.59
CA TRP A 173 4.21 -1.74 -8.73
C TRP A 173 3.48 -3.06 -8.92
N TYR A 174 2.15 -3.01 -8.89
CA TYR A 174 1.32 -4.14 -9.22
C TYR A 174 0.92 -3.98 -10.69
N GLN A 175 1.30 -4.88 -11.60
CA GLN A 175 2.14 -6.08 -11.40
C GLN A 175 3.30 -6.12 -12.38
N LEU A 176 4.18 -7.12 -12.25
CA LEU A 176 5.35 -7.23 -13.14
C LEU A 176 4.94 -7.70 -14.54
N ILE A 177 4.03 -8.67 -14.63
CA ILE A 177 3.67 -9.35 -15.88
C ILE A 177 2.17 -9.20 -16.10
N ASN A 178 1.75 -8.80 -17.30
CA ASN A 178 0.34 -8.77 -17.69
C ASN A 178 -0.27 -10.17 -17.60
N GLU A 179 -1.54 -10.24 -17.21
CA GLU A 179 -2.30 -11.48 -17.31
C GLU A 179 -2.60 -11.81 -18.78
N LYS A 180 -2.98 -13.05 -19.05
CA LYS A 180 -3.41 -13.47 -20.40
C LYS A 180 -4.81 -12.94 -20.77
N ASN A 181 -5.63 -12.57 -19.78
CA ASN A 181 -6.90 -11.89 -19.99
C ASN A 181 -6.64 -10.40 -20.28
N THR A 182 -7.53 -9.72 -20.99
CA THR A 182 -7.40 -8.28 -21.31
C THR A 182 -8.60 -7.44 -20.87
N THR A 183 -9.58 -8.06 -20.19
CA THR A 183 -10.86 -7.41 -19.87
C THR A 183 -10.86 -6.74 -18.50
N GLU A 184 -10.24 -7.38 -17.52
CA GLU A 184 -10.23 -6.93 -16.13
C GLU A 184 -9.24 -5.77 -15.91
N TYR A 185 -9.43 -4.98 -14.84
CA TYR A 185 -8.54 -3.87 -14.55
C TYR A 185 -7.12 -4.39 -14.30
N GLU A 186 -6.99 -5.41 -13.46
CA GLU A 186 -5.74 -6.02 -13.00
C GLU A 186 -4.95 -6.68 -14.14
N SER A 187 -5.66 -7.06 -15.20
CA SER A 187 -5.12 -7.85 -16.30
C SER A 187 -4.07 -7.12 -17.15
N ASN A 188 -4.07 -5.79 -17.13
CA ASN A 188 -3.17 -4.97 -17.96
C ASN A 188 -2.30 -3.99 -17.16
N LEU A 189 -1.96 -4.38 -15.93
CA LEU A 189 -1.11 -3.62 -15.01
C LEU A 189 0.40 -3.92 -15.13
N GLY A 190 0.75 -5.00 -15.84
CA GLY A 190 2.10 -5.50 -16.05
C GLY A 190 3.06 -4.43 -16.58
N LEU A 191 4.30 -4.41 -16.10
CA LEU A 191 5.41 -3.73 -16.80
C LEU A 191 5.91 -4.53 -18.02
N LEU A 192 5.68 -5.85 -17.99
CA LEU A 192 5.92 -6.79 -19.07
C LEU A 192 4.58 -7.28 -19.64
N ASN A 193 4.58 -7.63 -20.92
CA ASN A 193 3.49 -8.39 -21.54
C ASN A 193 3.46 -9.84 -21.03
N SER A 194 2.39 -10.57 -21.34
CA SER A 194 2.23 -11.97 -20.91
C SER A 194 3.24 -12.94 -21.55
N ASP A 195 3.93 -12.51 -22.62
CA ASP A 195 5.05 -13.20 -23.27
C ASP A 195 6.44 -12.73 -22.77
N LEU A 196 6.47 -11.93 -21.70
CA LEU A 196 7.66 -11.33 -21.08
C LEU A 196 8.33 -10.21 -21.89
N SER A 197 7.80 -9.81 -23.05
CA SER A 197 8.30 -8.63 -23.75
C SER A 197 8.03 -7.35 -22.95
N GLU A 198 8.97 -6.40 -22.98
CA GLU A 198 8.84 -5.14 -22.26
C GLU A 198 7.70 -4.27 -22.84
N LYS A 199 6.91 -3.65 -21.96
CA LYS A 199 5.99 -2.57 -22.36
C LYS A 199 6.71 -1.23 -22.33
N SER A 200 6.23 -0.24 -23.08
CA SER A 200 6.83 1.11 -23.11
C SER A 200 6.95 1.71 -21.71
N ILE A 201 5.99 1.39 -20.83
CA ILE A 201 5.91 1.84 -19.45
C ILE A 201 7.05 1.35 -18.55
N MET A 202 7.77 0.28 -18.93
CA MET A 202 8.93 -0.23 -18.19
C MET A 202 10.07 0.81 -18.12
N LYS A 203 10.21 1.64 -19.17
CA LYS A 203 11.28 2.66 -19.24
C LYS A 203 11.22 3.67 -18.08
N GLY A 204 10.02 3.99 -17.60
CA GLY A 204 9.81 4.92 -16.48
C GLY A 204 10.37 4.43 -15.13
N PHE A 205 10.65 3.13 -15.00
CA PHE A 205 11.23 2.53 -13.79
C PHE A 205 12.76 2.37 -13.85
N ILE A 206 13.34 2.34 -15.06
CA ILE A 206 14.76 2.03 -15.27
C ILE A 206 15.62 3.30 -15.34
N SER A 207 15.07 4.45 -15.70
CA SER A 207 15.81 5.71 -15.72
C SER A 207 16.04 6.26 -14.31
N ARG A 208 17.23 6.01 -13.76
CA ARG A 208 17.82 6.74 -12.62
C ARG A 208 18.82 7.76 -13.10
#